data_AF-A0A947Y307-F1
#
_entry.id   AF-A0A947Y307-F1
#
_cell.length_a   1.000
_cell.length_b   1.000
_cell.length_c   1.000
_cell.angle_alpha   90.00
_cell.angle_beta   90.00
_cell.angle_gamma   90.00
#
_symmetry.space_group_name_H-M   'P 1'
#
loop_
_entity.id
_entity.type
_entity.pdbx_description
1 polymer ?
#
loop_
_entity_poly.entity_id
_entity_poly.type
_entity_poly.pdbx_seq_one_letter_code
_entity_poly.pdbx_strand_id
1 'polypeptide(L)'
;MSEWWTYSLRDLLLFSPQTYYRLFELYNLEWWPLHLLALALGAAVLLLWRRGGERAGRGIAAILALCWLWVAWGFHWQRYAAINLAAGYFAWAFAVQALLVLWLGGVRGRLAPAPGSRLQQRAGLGLLLFALGLFPLMGPLLGRSWTQAEVFGMAPDPTALATLGVLLLAGERPLWLYPIPVAWCLVSGATLWAMDAPDAAVVPLAALLAVGLAVGSAWRHAGAASRPDR
;
A
#
# COMPACT_ATOMS: atom_id res chain seq x y z
N MET A 1 -36.31 8.69 -15.18
CA MET A 1 -35.03 8.18 -15.73
C MET A 1 -34.21 9.42 -16.10
N SER A 2 -33.07 9.78 -15.53
CA SER A 2 -32.15 9.17 -14.55
C SER A 2 -31.35 10.32 -13.92
N GLU A 3 -31.65 10.70 -12.68
CA GLU A 3 -30.90 11.72 -11.89
C GLU A 3 -29.52 11.19 -11.42
N TRP A 4 -28.91 10.24 -12.12
CA TRP A 4 -27.72 9.55 -11.60
C TRP A 4 -26.45 10.40 -11.66
N TRP A 5 -26.46 11.42 -12.53
CA TRP A 5 -25.39 12.40 -12.67
C TRP A 5 -25.45 13.54 -11.64
N THR A 6 -26.50 13.63 -10.81
CA THR A 6 -26.55 14.61 -9.71
C THR A 6 -25.91 14.07 -8.43
N TYR A 7 -25.70 12.75 -8.32
CA TYR A 7 -24.98 12.16 -7.21
C TYR A 7 -23.48 12.42 -7.33
N SER A 8 -22.91 12.96 -6.26
CA SER A 8 -21.48 13.07 -6.04
C SER A 8 -20.95 11.87 -5.25
N LEU A 9 -19.63 11.68 -5.21
CA LEU A 9 -19.03 10.64 -4.36
C LEU A 9 -19.40 10.81 -2.87
N ARG A 10 -19.70 12.04 -2.43
CA ARG A 10 -20.10 12.32 -1.05
C ARG A 10 -21.41 11.67 -0.69
N ASP A 11 -22.35 11.64 -1.63
CA ASP A 11 -23.69 11.08 -1.43
C ASP A 11 -23.66 9.55 -1.29
N LEU A 12 -22.56 8.92 -1.69
CA LEU A 12 -22.33 7.48 -1.57
C LEU A 12 -21.61 7.09 -0.26
N LEU A 13 -21.07 8.06 0.49
CA LEU A 13 -20.44 7.78 1.77
C LEU A 13 -21.50 7.66 2.87
N LEU A 14 -21.61 6.46 3.44
CA LEU A 14 -22.55 6.16 4.53
C LEU A 14 -22.03 6.57 5.91
N PHE A 15 -20.95 7.35 5.98
CA PHE A 15 -20.27 7.73 7.21
C PHE A 15 -19.62 9.11 7.10
N SER A 16 -19.44 9.77 8.24
CA SER A 16 -18.79 11.08 8.33
C SER A 16 -17.26 10.96 8.51
N PRO A 17 -16.48 12.04 8.23
CA PRO A 17 -15.05 12.06 8.50
C PRO A 17 -14.70 11.75 9.96
N GLN A 18 -15.51 12.23 10.91
CA GLN A 18 -15.31 11.95 12.34
C GLN A 18 -15.46 10.45 12.64
N THR A 19 -16.45 9.80 12.02
CA THR A 19 -16.67 8.35 12.16
C THR A 19 -15.49 7.57 11.57
N TYR A 20 -14.99 7.98 10.40
CA TYR A 20 -13.86 7.36 9.73
C TYR A 20 -12.56 7.46 10.58
N TYR A 21 -12.21 8.64 11.09
CA TYR A 21 -10.99 8.76 11.89
C TYR A 21 -11.13 8.15 13.29
N ARG A 22 -12.33 8.16 13.87
CA ARG A 22 -12.59 7.46 15.14
C ARG A 22 -12.44 5.95 15.01
N LEU A 23 -12.72 5.38 13.83
CA LEU A 23 -12.46 3.97 13.54
C LEU A 23 -10.98 3.62 13.71
N PHE A 24 -10.07 4.43 13.15
CA PHE A 24 -8.62 4.24 13.33
C PHE A 24 -8.21 4.34 14.79
N GLU A 25 -8.75 5.31 15.52
CA GLU A 25 -8.45 5.48 16.94
C GLU A 25 -8.85 4.27 17.77
N LEU A 26 -10.10 3.79 17.63
CA LEU A 26 -10.58 2.62 18.37
C LEU A 26 -9.82 1.36 17.99
N TYR A 27 -9.52 1.19 16.70
CA TYR A 27 -8.70 0.09 16.20
C TYR A 27 -7.28 0.14 16.79
N ASN A 28 -6.64 1.30 16.78
CA ASN A 28 -5.28 1.46 17.27
C ASN A 28 -5.17 1.24 18.78
N LEU A 29 -6.13 1.73 19.56
CA LEU A 29 -6.18 1.53 21.00
C LEU A 29 -6.40 0.06 21.39
N GLU A 30 -7.23 -0.66 20.63
CA GLU A 30 -7.49 -2.09 20.86
C GLU A 30 -6.24 -2.94 20.62
N TRP A 31 -5.52 -2.69 19.52
CA TRP A 31 -4.40 -3.52 19.10
C TRP A 31 -3.05 -3.04 19.60
N TRP A 32 -2.99 -1.95 20.36
CA TRP A 32 -1.75 -1.55 21.03
C TRP A 32 -1.27 -2.68 21.96
N PRO A 33 0.01 -3.10 21.93
CA PRO A 33 1.18 -2.47 21.30
C PRO A 33 1.62 -3.07 19.95
N LEU A 34 0.74 -3.76 19.22
CA LEU A 34 1.09 -4.46 17.98
C LEU A 34 1.69 -3.56 16.90
N HIS A 35 1.38 -2.26 16.91
CA HIS A 35 1.99 -1.26 16.02
C HIS A 35 3.51 -1.21 16.13
N LEU A 36 4.08 -1.47 17.33
CA LEU A 36 5.53 -1.56 17.51
C LEU A 36 6.12 -2.75 16.74
N LEU A 37 5.43 -3.90 16.76
CA LEU A 37 5.82 -5.06 15.95
C LEU A 37 5.69 -4.72 14.45
N ALA A 38 4.61 -4.06 14.03
CA ALA A 38 4.41 -3.68 12.64
C ALA A 38 5.52 -2.73 12.13
N LEU A 39 5.95 -1.78 12.95
CA LEU A 39 7.10 -0.92 12.67
C LEU A 39 8.42 -1.71 12.61
N ALA A 40 8.62 -2.66 13.53
CA ALA A 40 9.80 -3.54 13.52
C ALA A 40 9.85 -4.40 12.25
N LEU A 41 8.69 -4.91 11.80
CA LEU A 41 8.57 -5.63 10.53
C LEU A 41 8.88 -4.72 9.33
N GLY A 42 8.41 -3.48 9.33
CA GLY A 42 8.77 -2.47 8.32
C GLY A 42 10.28 -2.19 8.27
N ALA A 43 10.92 -2.05 9.44
CA ALA A 43 12.38 -1.93 9.53
C ALA A 43 13.09 -3.19 9.03
N ALA A 44 12.56 -4.38 9.32
CA ALA A 44 13.08 -5.64 8.81
C ALA A 44 13.01 -5.69 7.27
N VAL A 45 11.94 -5.19 6.64
CA VAL A 45 11.85 -5.08 5.16
C VAL A 45 12.99 -4.22 4.61
N LEU A 46 13.29 -3.07 5.22
CA LEU A 46 14.42 -2.21 4.83
C LEU A 46 15.77 -2.92 4.98
N LEU A 47 15.98 -3.62 6.09
CA LEU A 47 17.22 -4.36 6.35
C LEU A 47 17.40 -5.52 5.37
N LEU A 48 16.35 -6.29 5.10
CA LEU A 48 16.36 -7.37 4.13
C LEU A 48 16.61 -6.83 2.72
N TRP A 49 15.99 -5.71 2.35
CA TRP A 49 16.25 -5.07 1.06
C TRP A 49 17.75 -4.73 0.89
N ARG A 50 18.38 -4.15 1.91
CA ARG A 50 19.83 -3.85 1.90
C ARG A 50 20.70 -5.09 1.81
N ARG A 51 20.29 -6.19 2.45
CA ARG A 51 21.02 -7.47 2.39
C ARG A 51 20.98 -8.08 1.00
N GLY A 52 19.86 -7.94 0.30
CA GLY A 52 19.67 -8.50 -1.04
C GLY A 52 19.60 -10.04 -1.07
N GLY A 53 19.42 -10.58 -2.27
CA GLY A 53 19.37 -12.02 -2.52
C GLY A 53 18.00 -12.67 -2.27
N GLU A 54 17.88 -13.94 -2.64
CA GLU A 54 16.60 -14.67 -2.64
C GLU A 54 16.01 -14.84 -1.24
N ARG A 55 16.84 -15.16 -0.23
CA ARG A 55 16.38 -15.33 1.16
C ARG A 55 15.78 -14.04 1.70
N ALA A 56 16.38 -12.90 1.37
CA ALA A 56 15.84 -11.60 1.74
C ALA A 56 14.52 -11.32 1.02
N GLY A 57 14.43 -11.61 -0.28
CA GLY A 57 13.19 -11.51 -1.05
C GLY A 57 12.05 -12.34 -0.46
N ARG A 58 12.32 -13.59 -0.07
CA ARG A 58 11.35 -14.46 0.61
C ARG A 58 10.89 -13.90 1.94
N GLY A 59 11.82 -13.36 2.74
CA GLY A 59 11.49 -12.71 4.02
C GLY A 59 10.62 -11.47 3.83
N ILE A 60 10.95 -10.60 2.87
CA ILE A 60 10.14 -9.43 2.52
C ILE A 60 8.73 -9.85 2.10
N ALA A 61 8.62 -10.87 1.24
CA ALA A 61 7.34 -11.37 0.77
C ALA A 61 6.48 -11.96 1.90
N ALA A 62 7.07 -12.71 2.82
CA ALA A 62 6.39 -13.25 3.99
C ALA A 62 5.88 -12.12 4.91
N ILE A 63 6.70 -11.11 5.17
CA ILE A 63 6.32 -9.95 5.98
C ILE A 63 5.16 -9.19 5.33
N LEU A 64 5.28 -8.85 4.04
CA LEU A 64 4.22 -8.16 3.32
C LEU A 64 2.93 -8.98 3.31
N ALA A 65 3.01 -10.28 3.01
CA ALA A 65 1.82 -11.14 3.00
C ALA A 65 1.13 -11.18 4.38
N LEU A 66 1.90 -11.26 5.47
CA LEU A 66 1.35 -11.18 6.83
C LEU A 66 0.66 -9.83 7.08
N CYS A 67 1.29 -8.72 6.70
CA CYS A 67 0.70 -7.38 6.82
C CYS A 67 -0.59 -7.23 6.00
N TRP A 68 -0.62 -7.71 4.75
CA TRP A 68 -1.82 -7.68 3.91
C TRP A 68 -2.95 -8.53 4.48
N LEU A 69 -2.65 -9.73 5.00
CA LEU A 69 -3.65 -10.58 5.69
C LEU A 69 -4.16 -9.93 6.96
N TRP A 70 -3.27 -9.31 7.74
CA TRP A 70 -3.64 -8.60 8.96
C TRP A 70 -4.59 -7.44 8.65
N VAL A 71 -4.27 -6.61 7.66
CA VAL A 71 -5.14 -5.50 7.24
C VAL A 71 -6.47 -6.01 6.67
N ALA A 72 -6.46 -7.08 5.87
CA ALA A 72 -7.68 -7.71 5.37
C ALA A 72 -8.63 -8.10 6.50
N TRP A 73 -8.09 -8.76 7.53
CA TRP A 73 -8.88 -9.24 8.66
C TRP A 73 -9.16 -8.15 9.70
N GLY A 74 -8.12 -7.59 10.31
CA GLY A 74 -8.20 -6.69 11.45
C GLY A 74 -8.76 -5.31 11.10
N PHE A 75 -8.41 -4.75 9.93
CA PHE A 75 -8.92 -3.45 9.53
C PHE A 75 -10.20 -3.58 8.68
N HIS A 76 -10.13 -4.23 7.52
CA HIS A 76 -11.25 -4.26 6.58
C HIS A 76 -12.44 -5.05 7.12
N TRP A 77 -12.22 -6.29 7.54
CA TRP A 77 -13.31 -7.17 7.96
C TRP A 77 -13.86 -6.80 9.35
N GLN A 78 -12.98 -6.65 10.34
CA GLN A 78 -13.40 -6.45 11.74
C GLN A 78 -13.89 -5.02 12.03
N ARG A 79 -13.32 -4.00 11.37
CA ARG A 79 -13.62 -2.59 11.68
C ARG A 79 -14.36 -1.89 10.55
N TYR A 80 -13.81 -1.90 9.33
CA TYR A 80 -14.31 -1.05 8.26
C TYR A 80 -15.63 -1.55 7.66
N ALA A 81 -15.87 -2.86 7.65
CA ALA A 81 -17.14 -3.46 7.21
C ALA A 81 -18.35 -3.01 8.03
N ALA A 82 -18.16 -2.55 9.27
CA ALA A 82 -19.24 -2.04 10.10
C ALA A 82 -19.83 -0.72 9.59
N ILE A 83 -19.03 0.10 8.88
CA ILE A 83 -19.44 1.42 8.39
C ILE A 83 -19.45 1.53 6.86
N ASN A 84 -18.79 0.60 6.17
CA ASN A 84 -18.67 0.62 4.71
C ASN A 84 -18.99 -0.78 4.14
N LEU A 85 -20.11 -0.88 3.42
CA LEU A 85 -20.56 -2.11 2.76
C LEU A 85 -19.52 -2.68 1.79
N ALA A 86 -18.69 -1.82 1.18
CA ALA A 86 -17.66 -2.26 0.25
C ALA A 86 -16.45 -2.90 0.94
N ALA A 87 -16.27 -2.71 2.26
CA ALA A 87 -15.08 -3.17 2.97
C ALA A 87 -14.94 -4.69 3.06
N GLY A 88 -16.05 -5.44 2.97
CA GLY A 88 -15.99 -6.90 2.80
C GLY A 88 -15.29 -7.31 1.50
N TYR A 89 -15.53 -6.61 0.39
CA TYR A 89 -14.83 -6.85 -0.88
C TYR A 89 -13.36 -6.42 -0.79
N PHE A 90 -13.06 -5.33 -0.08
CA PHE A 90 -11.68 -4.90 0.15
C PHE A 90 -10.90 -5.95 0.94
N ALA A 91 -11.50 -6.55 1.98
CA ALA A 91 -10.88 -7.65 2.73
C ALA A 91 -10.49 -8.81 1.81
N TRP A 92 -11.39 -9.25 0.92
CA TRP A 92 -11.09 -10.31 -0.04
C TRP A 92 -9.98 -9.92 -1.01
N ALA A 93 -10.00 -8.70 -1.56
CA ALA A 93 -8.95 -8.21 -2.45
C ALA A 93 -7.59 -8.18 -1.74
N PHE A 94 -7.53 -7.72 -0.49
CA PHE A 94 -6.31 -7.69 0.30
C PHE A 94 -5.79 -9.10 0.62
N ALA A 95 -6.68 -10.05 0.93
CA ALA A 95 -6.31 -11.45 1.12
C ALA A 95 -5.73 -12.07 -0.16
N VAL A 96 -6.34 -11.80 -1.32
CA VAL A 96 -5.81 -12.23 -2.62
C VAL A 96 -4.42 -11.64 -2.84
N GLN A 97 -4.23 -10.33 -2.64
CA GLN A 97 -2.91 -9.70 -2.79
C GLN A 97 -1.85 -10.34 -1.87
N ALA A 98 -2.20 -10.68 -0.63
CA ALA A 98 -1.30 -11.38 0.27
C ALA A 98 -0.83 -12.73 -0.29
N LEU A 99 -1.77 -13.53 -0.81
CA LEU A 99 -1.47 -14.83 -1.41
C LEU A 99 -0.59 -14.69 -2.65
N LEU A 100 -0.88 -13.70 -3.49
CA LEU A 100 -0.11 -13.42 -4.70
C LEU A 100 1.34 -13.01 -4.38
N VAL A 101 1.54 -12.14 -3.38
CA VAL A 101 2.86 -11.73 -2.90
C VAL A 101 3.60 -12.91 -2.28
N LEU A 102 2.95 -13.71 -1.44
CA LEU A 102 3.55 -14.89 -0.81
C LEU A 102 3.95 -15.94 -1.84
N TRP A 103 3.11 -16.19 -2.83
CA TRP A 103 3.40 -17.15 -3.89
C TRP A 103 4.59 -16.70 -4.75
N LEU A 104 4.58 -15.44 -5.23
CA LEU A 104 5.65 -14.95 -6.09
C LEU A 104 6.97 -14.78 -5.33
N GLY A 105 6.94 -14.13 -4.17
CA GLY A 105 8.15 -13.82 -3.43
C GLY A 105 8.60 -14.93 -2.49
N GLY A 106 7.68 -15.55 -1.76
CA GLY A 106 7.98 -16.60 -0.78
C GLY A 106 8.26 -17.96 -1.42
N VAL A 107 7.40 -18.40 -2.34
CA VAL A 107 7.53 -19.73 -2.97
C VAL A 107 8.44 -19.68 -4.20
N ARG A 108 8.21 -18.73 -5.13
CA ARG A 108 9.00 -18.64 -6.37
C ARG A 108 10.33 -17.89 -6.20
N GLY A 109 10.53 -17.15 -5.10
CA GLY A 109 11.76 -16.39 -4.87
C GLY A 109 11.93 -15.16 -5.76
N ARG A 110 10.86 -14.71 -6.44
CA ARG A 110 10.91 -13.72 -7.53
C ARG A 110 10.70 -12.26 -7.09
N LEU A 111 10.68 -12.01 -5.78
CA LEU A 111 10.70 -10.65 -5.20
C LEU A 111 12.07 -10.29 -4.61
N ALA A 112 13.14 -10.93 -5.09
CA ALA A 112 14.49 -10.59 -4.67
C ALA A 112 14.83 -9.13 -5.03
N PRO A 113 15.41 -8.36 -4.10
CA PRO A 113 15.95 -7.04 -4.41
C PRO A 113 17.03 -7.14 -5.50
N ALA A 114 16.98 -6.28 -6.50
CA ALA A 114 18.02 -6.22 -7.52
C ALA A 114 18.34 -4.77 -7.93
N PRO A 115 19.53 -4.51 -8.51
CA PRO A 115 19.87 -3.21 -9.06
C PRO A 115 18.87 -2.79 -10.14
N GLY A 116 18.48 -1.52 -10.12
CA GLY A 116 17.63 -0.90 -11.14
C GLY A 116 18.14 0.50 -11.48
N SER A 117 17.37 1.25 -12.27
CA SER A 117 17.70 2.65 -12.54
C SER A 117 17.76 3.45 -11.22
N ARG A 118 18.68 4.42 -11.12
CA ARG A 118 18.83 5.25 -9.90
C ARG A 118 17.53 5.92 -9.49
N LEU A 119 16.74 6.41 -10.45
CA LEU A 119 15.45 7.04 -10.19
C LEU A 119 14.45 6.05 -9.57
N GLN A 120 14.36 4.84 -10.13
CA GLN A 120 13.47 3.79 -9.63
C GLN A 120 13.85 3.34 -8.22
N GLN A 121 15.15 3.13 -7.96
CA GLN A 121 15.65 2.77 -6.63
C GLN A 121 15.34 3.86 -5.60
N ARG A 122 15.57 5.13 -5.95
CA ARG A 122 15.23 6.27 -5.08
C ARG A 122 13.73 6.39 -4.84
N ALA A 123 12.90 6.17 -5.87
CA ALA A 123 11.45 6.23 -5.74
C ALA A 123 10.91 5.08 -4.88
N GLY A 124 11.37 3.84 -5.11
CA GLY A 124 10.96 2.68 -4.32
C GLY A 124 11.36 2.80 -2.85
N LEU A 125 12.60 3.23 -2.58
CA LEU A 125 13.06 3.51 -1.22
C LEU A 125 12.31 4.70 -0.61
N GLY A 126 12.07 5.75 -1.39
CA GLY A 126 11.30 6.92 -0.96
C GLY A 126 9.88 6.56 -0.55
N LEU A 127 9.18 5.75 -1.34
CA LEU A 127 7.84 5.25 -1.00
C LEU A 127 7.84 4.39 0.26
N LEU A 128 8.84 3.51 0.40
CA LEU A 128 8.95 2.66 1.58
C LEU A 128 9.22 3.50 2.85
N LEU A 129 10.14 4.45 2.79
CA LEU A 129 10.42 5.37 3.90
C LEU A 129 9.23 6.29 4.21
N PHE A 130 8.53 6.75 3.17
CA PHE A 130 7.32 7.54 3.30
C PHE A 130 6.24 6.75 4.05
N ALA A 131 5.94 5.52 3.61
CA ALA A 131 4.94 4.66 4.22
C ALA A 131 5.27 4.28 5.68
N LEU A 132 6.55 4.04 6.00
CA LEU A 132 6.97 3.61 7.32
C LEU A 132 7.15 4.78 8.31
N GLY A 133 7.55 5.94 7.83
CA GLY A 133 7.95 7.08 8.66
C GLY A 133 6.99 8.25 8.57
N LEU A 134 6.81 8.83 7.37
CA LEU A 134 6.05 10.07 7.22
C LEU A 134 4.54 9.86 7.27
N PHE A 135 4.04 8.75 6.74
CA PHE A 135 2.61 8.44 6.69
C PHE A 135 1.92 8.41 8.06
N PRO A 136 2.44 7.70 9.10
CA PRO A 136 1.83 7.74 10.43
C PRO A 136 1.85 9.14 11.08
N LEU A 137 2.71 10.04 10.61
CA LEU A 137 2.81 11.43 11.08
C LEU A 137 1.85 12.37 10.36
N MET A 138 1.29 11.97 9.20
CA MET A 138 0.41 12.84 8.42
C MET A 138 -0.81 13.30 9.22
N GLY A 139 -1.45 12.39 9.94
CA GLY A 139 -2.59 12.75 10.79
C GLY A 139 -2.25 13.86 11.80
N PRO A 140 -1.27 13.64 12.69
CA PRO A 140 -0.79 14.67 13.61
C PRO A 140 -0.38 15.99 12.95
N LEU A 141 0.31 15.94 11.80
CA LEU A 141 0.71 17.14 11.05
C LEU A 141 -0.49 17.93 10.51
N LEU A 142 -1.63 17.27 10.34
CA LEU A 142 -2.90 17.86 9.92
C LEU A 142 -3.85 18.15 11.11
N GLY A 143 -3.34 18.08 12.34
CA GLY A 143 -4.10 18.37 13.56
C GLY A 143 -4.93 17.21 14.11
N ARG A 144 -4.80 15.98 13.57
CA ARG A 144 -5.43 14.77 14.12
C ARG A 144 -4.68 14.25 15.35
N SER A 145 -5.33 13.43 16.17
CA SER A 145 -4.67 12.77 17.31
C SER A 145 -3.64 11.73 16.86
N TRP A 146 -2.58 11.53 17.64
CA TRP A 146 -1.61 10.44 17.44
C TRP A 146 -2.25 9.05 17.52
N THR A 147 -3.35 8.92 18.27
CA THR A 147 -4.13 7.67 18.34
C THR A 147 -4.76 7.31 17.00
N GLN A 148 -4.89 8.25 16.06
CA GLN A 148 -5.44 8.05 14.72
C GLN A 148 -4.35 7.78 13.67
N ALA A 149 -3.11 7.55 14.09
CA ALA A 149 -2.00 7.32 13.18
C ALA A 149 -2.19 6.05 12.34
N GLU A 150 -1.87 6.16 11.05
CA GLU A 150 -1.97 5.07 10.09
C GLU A 150 -0.59 4.42 9.93
N VAL A 151 -0.42 3.25 10.55
CA VAL A 151 0.88 2.57 10.62
C VAL A 151 0.93 1.43 9.59
N PHE A 152 2.08 1.29 8.91
CA PHE A 152 2.34 0.15 8.02
C PHE A 152 2.03 -1.19 8.69
N GLY A 153 1.37 -2.09 7.97
CA GLY A 153 0.96 -3.41 8.46
C GLY A 153 -0.28 -3.40 9.36
N MET A 154 -0.74 -2.23 9.81
CA MET A 154 -1.97 -2.04 10.60
C MET A 154 -3.05 -1.32 9.79
N ALA A 155 -2.65 -0.33 8.99
CA ALA A 155 -3.52 0.45 8.12
C ALA A 155 -3.30 0.10 6.65
N PRO A 156 -4.34 0.20 5.80
CA PRO A 156 -4.28 -0.26 4.42
C PRO A 156 -3.42 0.65 3.52
N ASP A 157 -3.52 1.97 3.64
CA ASP A 157 -2.78 2.94 2.82
C ASP A 157 -1.25 2.81 2.92
N PRO A 158 -0.63 2.85 4.12
CA PRO A 158 0.82 2.69 4.21
C PRO A 158 1.26 1.28 3.80
N THR A 159 0.42 0.26 3.97
CA THR A 159 0.71 -1.11 3.53
C THR A 159 0.74 -1.23 2.01
N ALA A 160 -0.21 -0.60 1.32
CA ALA A 160 -0.24 -0.54 -0.14
C ALA A 160 0.96 0.24 -0.70
N LEU A 161 1.28 1.41 -0.12
CA LEU A 161 2.42 2.24 -0.55
C LEU A 161 3.76 1.55 -0.31
N ALA A 162 3.96 0.92 0.85
CA ALA A 162 5.17 0.14 1.12
C ALA A 162 5.33 -1.02 0.13
N THR A 163 4.22 -1.69 -0.21
CA THR A 163 4.22 -2.77 -1.20
C THR A 163 4.62 -2.27 -2.58
N LEU A 164 4.06 -1.16 -3.04
CA LEU A 164 4.44 -0.51 -4.30
C LEU A 164 5.94 -0.12 -4.30
N GLY A 165 6.43 0.40 -3.17
CA GLY A 165 7.86 0.68 -2.98
C GLY A 165 8.72 -0.57 -3.14
N VAL A 166 8.35 -1.68 -2.50
CA VAL A 166 9.05 -2.97 -2.64
C VAL A 166 8.99 -3.50 -4.08
N LEU A 167 7.85 -3.41 -4.75
CA LEU A 167 7.71 -3.85 -6.14
C LEU A 167 8.57 -3.04 -7.12
N LEU A 168 8.86 -1.77 -6.83
CA LEU A 168 9.82 -0.97 -7.60
C LEU A 168 11.27 -1.39 -7.34
N LEU A 169 11.57 -1.92 -6.15
CA LEU A 169 12.90 -2.36 -5.74
C LEU A 169 13.21 -3.82 -6.14
N ALA A 170 12.18 -4.59 -6.52
CA ALA A 170 12.30 -5.97 -6.98
C ALA A 170 12.99 -6.05 -8.35
N GLY A 171 13.77 -7.12 -8.56
CA GLY A 171 14.43 -7.37 -9.84
C GLY A 171 13.47 -7.80 -10.94
N GLU A 172 12.60 -8.76 -10.65
CA GLU A 172 11.47 -9.05 -11.53
C GLU A 172 10.39 -7.97 -11.37
N ARG A 173 9.70 -7.66 -12.47
CA ARG A 173 8.65 -6.64 -12.52
C ARG A 173 7.28 -7.28 -12.71
N PRO A 174 6.69 -7.85 -11.65
CA PRO A 174 5.36 -8.43 -11.71
C PRO A 174 4.32 -7.31 -11.78
N LEU A 175 4.13 -6.70 -12.95
CA LEU A 175 3.15 -5.62 -13.14
C LEU A 175 1.73 -6.04 -12.74
N TRP A 176 1.45 -7.34 -12.76
CA TRP A 176 0.18 -7.93 -12.32
C TRP A 176 -0.03 -7.90 -10.78
N LEU A 177 0.98 -7.54 -9.97
CA LEU A 177 0.84 -7.28 -8.53
C LEU A 177 0.48 -5.83 -8.19
N TYR A 178 0.53 -4.91 -9.15
CA TYR A 178 0.19 -3.50 -8.95
C TYR A 178 -1.32 -3.21 -8.89
N PRO A 179 -2.23 -3.92 -9.60
CA PRO A 179 -3.64 -3.54 -9.69
C PRO A 179 -4.33 -3.38 -8.34
N ILE A 180 -4.19 -4.34 -7.40
CA ILE A 180 -4.88 -4.27 -6.11
C ILE A 180 -4.36 -3.12 -5.23
N PRO A 181 -3.04 -2.97 -4.99
CA PRO A 181 -2.52 -1.82 -4.25
C PRO A 181 -2.89 -0.47 -4.87
N VAL A 182 -2.84 -0.36 -6.20
CA VAL A 182 -3.18 0.88 -6.90
C VAL A 182 -4.67 1.18 -6.82
N ALA A 183 -5.52 0.18 -7.07
CA ALA A 183 -6.97 0.33 -6.94
C ALA A 183 -7.36 0.76 -5.53
N TRP A 184 -6.74 0.17 -4.50
CA TRP A 184 -6.93 0.60 -3.13
C TRP A 184 -6.51 2.07 -2.92
N CYS A 185 -5.31 2.46 -3.38
CA CYS A 185 -4.86 3.84 -3.26
C CYS A 185 -5.80 4.86 -3.94
N LEU A 186 -6.40 4.49 -5.08
CA LEU A 186 -7.40 5.31 -5.76
C LEU A 186 -8.72 5.38 -4.98
N VAL A 187 -9.19 4.25 -4.45
CA VAL A 187 -10.42 4.19 -3.63
C VAL A 187 -10.25 4.98 -2.33
N SER A 188 -9.12 4.83 -1.64
CA SER A 188 -8.81 5.61 -0.42
C SER A 188 -8.77 7.10 -0.75
N GLY A 189 -8.04 7.50 -1.79
CA GLY A 189 -7.99 8.90 -2.23
C GLY A 189 -9.35 9.47 -2.59
N ALA A 190 -10.21 8.70 -3.28
CA ALA A 190 -11.58 9.11 -3.60
C ALA A 190 -12.44 9.26 -2.33
N THR A 191 -12.27 8.36 -1.36
CA THR A 191 -12.96 8.42 -0.06
C THR A 191 -12.55 9.67 0.72
N LEU A 192 -11.25 9.93 0.83
CA LEU A 192 -10.69 11.11 1.47
C LEU A 192 -11.11 12.40 0.76
N TRP A 193 -11.15 12.41 -0.57
CA TRP A 193 -11.60 13.56 -1.34
C TRP A 193 -13.08 13.88 -1.09
N ALA A 194 -13.92 12.85 -1.04
CA ALA A 194 -15.34 13.00 -0.71
C ALA A 194 -15.56 13.49 0.73
N MET A 195 -14.59 13.28 1.62
CA MET A 195 -14.57 13.78 2.99
C MET A 195 -13.93 15.18 3.15
N ASP A 196 -13.56 15.85 2.06
CA ASP A 196 -12.79 17.12 2.08
C ASP A 196 -11.46 17.03 2.85
N ALA A 197 -10.84 15.85 2.89
CA ALA A 197 -9.57 15.68 3.56
C ALA A 197 -8.43 16.36 2.76
N PRO A 198 -7.58 17.19 3.39
CA PRO A 198 -6.54 17.95 2.69
C PRO A 198 -5.44 17.05 2.07
N ASP A 199 -5.29 15.84 2.58
CA ASP A 199 -4.33 14.82 2.15
C ASP A 199 -4.88 13.83 1.11
N ALA A 200 -6.10 14.02 0.62
CA ALA A 200 -6.77 13.07 -0.29
C ALA A 200 -5.96 12.70 -1.55
N ALA A 201 -5.14 13.61 -2.07
CA ALA A 201 -4.35 13.37 -3.27
C ALA A 201 -3.04 12.60 -3.01
N VAL A 202 -2.57 12.50 -1.77
CA VAL A 202 -1.22 12.02 -1.46
C VAL A 202 -1.03 10.56 -1.86
N VAL A 203 -1.93 9.68 -1.39
CA VAL A 203 -1.90 8.24 -1.66
C VAL A 203 -2.08 7.89 -3.15
N PRO A 204 -3.09 8.43 -3.87
CA PRO A 204 -3.26 8.12 -5.29
C PRO A 204 -2.11 8.66 -6.16
N LEU A 205 -1.58 9.86 -5.88
CA LEU A 205 -0.45 10.39 -6.65
C LEU A 205 0.83 9.56 -6.44
N ALA A 206 1.09 9.13 -5.21
CA ALA A 206 2.21 8.23 -4.91
C ALA A 206 2.08 6.89 -5.67
N ALA A 207 0.86 6.33 -5.74
CA ALA A 207 0.60 5.09 -6.49
C ALA A 207 0.75 5.26 -8.00
N LEU A 208 0.23 6.35 -8.58
CA LEU A 208 0.34 6.63 -10.01
C LEU A 208 1.79 6.88 -10.42
N LEU A 209 2.58 7.56 -9.57
CA LEU A 209 4.02 7.70 -9.79
C LEU A 209 4.71 6.33 -9.80
N ALA A 210 4.37 5.44 -8.87
CA ALA A 210 4.93 4.09 -8.84
C ALA A 210 4.62 3.31 -10.12
N VAL A 211 3.37 3.35 -10.59
CA VAL A 211 2.97 2.71 -11.85
C VAL A 211 3.71 3.30 -13.05
N GLY A 212 3.78 4.63 -13.16
CA GLY A 212 4.47 5.30 -14.26
C GLY A 212 5.95 4.92 -14.35
N LEU A 213 6.62 4.80 -13.21
CA LEU A 213 8.01 4.35 -13.14
C LEU A 213 8.16 2.86 -13.50
N ALA A 214 7.26 2.00 -12.99
CA ALA A 214 7.26 0.57 -13.27
C ALA A 214 7.05 0.31 -14.77
N VAL A 215 6.04 0.93 -15.38
CA VAL A 215 5.74 0.83 -16.80
C VAL A 215 6.87 1.42 -17.63
N GLY A 216 7.27 2.68 -17.37
CA GLY A 216 8.35 3.32 -18.13
C GLY A 216 9.67 2.54 -18.11
N SER A 217 9.96 1.85 -17.00
CA SER A 217 11.13 0.95 -16.93
C SER A 217 10.99 -0.29 -17.82
N ALA A 218 9.81 -0.93 -17.85
CA ALA A 218 9.56 -2.14 -18.65
C ALA A 218 9.74 -1.88 -20.15
N TRP A 219 9.24 -0.74 -20.63
CA TRP A 219 9.35 -0.34 -22.03
C TRP A 219 10.80 -0.10 -22.46
N ARG A 220 11.62 0.52 -21.59
CA ARG A 220 13.06 0.72 -21.86
C ARG A 220 13.83 -0.60 -21.96
N HIS A 221 13.43 -1.64 -21.24
CA HIS A 221 14.10 -2.95 -21.30
C HIS A 221 13.70 -3.72 -22.57
N ALA A 222 12.43 -3.65 -22.97
CA ALA A 222 11.96 -4.23 -24.23
C ALA A 222 12.62 -3.60 -25.45
N GLY A 223 12.74 -2.26 -25.48
CA GLY A 223 13.38 -1.53 -26.59
C GLY A 223 14.90 -1.70 -26.69
N ALA A 224 15.57 -2.06 -25.58
CA ALA A 224 17.00 -2.38 -25.59
C ALA A 224 17.28 -3.79 -26.12
N ALA A 225 16.41 -4.76 -25.82
CA ALA A 225 16.53 -6.14 -26.31
C ALA A 225 16.24 -6.28 -27.83
N SER A 226 15.59 -5.28 -28.44
CA SER A 226 15.22 -5.28 -29.86
C SER A 226 16.20 -4.56 -30.78
N ARG A 227 17.34 -4.05 -30.28
CA ARG A 227 18.41 -3.50 -31.14
C ARG A 227 19.36 -4.65 -31.51
N PRO A 228 19.42 -5.08 -32.78
CA PRO A 228 20.48 -5.98 -33.22
C PRO A 228 21.81 -5.24 -33.11
N ASP A 229 22.82 -5.90 -32.52
CA ASP A 229 24.19 -5.41 -32.49
C ASP A 229 24.62 -5.03 -33.92
N ARG A 230 25.06 -3.78 -34.10
CA ARG A 230 25.63 -3.27 -35.36
C ARG A 230 27.13 -3.47 -35.36
#